data_AF-A0A699W184-F1
#
_entry.id   AF-A0A699W184-F1
#
_cell.length_a   1.000
_cell.length_b   1.000
_cell.length_c   1.000
_cell.angle_alpha   90.00
_cell.angle_beta   90.00
_cell.angle_gamma   90.00
#
_symmetry.space_group_name_H-M   'P 1'
#
loop_
_entity.id
_entity.type
_entity.pdbx_description
1 polymer ?
#
loop_
_entity_poly.entity_id
_entity_poly.type
_entity_poly.pdbx_seq_one_letter_code
_entity_poly.pdbx_strand_id
1 'polypeptide(L)'
;ALTADSKGLDDVAKQFALIEKNLVDPKTGLLYHGYDESREQKWANKTTGQSPNFWDRGIGWYAMALVDVLDYLPAGNPHRAELIKDIQRLAPVLAKYQDAKTGTWSLVMGQETRKGNYAEASGSSMFVYALAKGARMGYLDKKYAAVAKKGYEGL
;
A
#
# COMPACT_ATOMS: atom_id res chain seq x y z
N ALA A 1 -13.40 -3.94 -25.97
CA ALA A 1 -12.30 -4.09 -25.02
C ALA A 1 -11.56 -2.76 -24.97
N LEU A 2 -11.33 -2.18 -23.79
CA LEU A 2 -10.35 -1.11 -23.63
C LEU A 2 -9.05 -1.62 -24.25
N THR A 3 -8.49 -0.87 -25.19
CA THR A 3 -7.38 -1.32 -26.03
C THR A 3 -6.22 -1.76 -25.14
N ALA A 4 -5.60 -2.90 -25.45
CA ALA A 4 -4.35 -3.35 -24.86
C ALA A 4 -3.18 -2.47 -25.35
N ASP A 5 -3.26 -1.16 -25.11
CA ASP A 5 -2.18 -0.23 -25.40
C ASP A 5 -1.06 -0.48 -24.41
N SER A 6 -0.03 -1.20 -24.86
CA SER A 6 1.12 -1.56 -24.04
C SER A 6 1.83 -0.32 -23.49
N LYS A 7 1.87 0.80 -24.24
CA LYS A 7 2.55 2.01 -23.79
C LYS A 7 1.89 2.63 -22.55
N GLY A 8 0.55 2.62 -22.52
CA GLY A 8 -0.20 3.10 -21.35
C GLY A 8 0.04 2.24 -20.12
N LEU A 9 0.09 0.92 -20.29
CA LEU A 9 0.36 0.00 -19.19
C LEU A 9 1.82 0.06 -18.69
N ASP A 10 2.78 0.28 -19.59
CA ASP A 10 4.19 0.46 -19.24
C ASP A 10 4.40 1.76 -18.44
N ASP A 11 3.70 2.85 -18.80
CA ASP A 11 3.73 4.09 -18.00
C ASP A 11 3.11 3.87 -16.62
N VAL A 12 1.95 3.20 -16.54
CA VAL A 12 1.34 2.86 -15.24
C VAL A 12 2.31 2.07 -14.37
N ALA A 13 2.96 1.03 -14.90
CA ALA A 13 3.95 0.25 -14.16
C ALA A 13 5.12 1.10 -13.67
N LYS A 14 5.62 2.03 -14.51
CA LYS A 14 6.66 2.98 -14.12
C LYS A 14 6.22 3.86 -12.94
N GLN A 15 4.97 4.30 -12.89
CA GLN A 15 4.49 5.11 -11.76
C GLN A 15 4.47 4.32 -10.44
N PHE A 16 4.10 3.04 -10.45
CA PHE A 16 4.22 2.17 -9.27
C PHE A 16 5.67 2.01 -8.82
N ALA A 17 6.59 1.78 -9.76
CA ALA A 17 8.01 1.65 -9.46
C ALA A 17 8.61 2.93 -8.86
N LEU A 18 8.15 4.11 -9.30
CA LEU A 18 8.55 5.40 -8.72
C LEU A 18 8.02 5.59 -7.30
N ILE A 19 6.82 5.11 -6.99
CA ILE A 19 6.28 5.09 -5.62
C ILE A 19 7.17 4.21 -4.72
N GLU A 20 7.44 2.97 -5.14
CA GLU A 20 8.30 2.04 -4.40
C GLU A 20 9.69 2.64 -4.13
N LYS A 21 10.30 3.21 -5.18
CA LYS A 21 11.63 3.82 -5.10
C LYS A 21 11.71 4.99 -4.13
N ASN A 22 10.70 5.87 -4.14
CA ASN A 22 10.82 7.18 -3.49
C ASN A 22 10.07 7.27 -2.16
N LEU A 23 9.05 6.43 -1.92
CA LEU A 23 8.19 6.55 -0.73
C LEU A 23 8.40 5.46 0.30
N VAL A 24 8.94 4.30 -0.07
CA VAL A 24 9.15 3.20 0.89
C VAL A 24 10.26 3.55 1.86
N ASP A 25 9.94 3.52 3.15
CA ASP A 25 10.94 3.57 4.21
C ASP A 25 11.57 2.17 4.40
N PRO A 26 12.88 2.01 4.18
CA PRO A 26 13.53 0.69 4.29
C PRO A 26 13.54 0.14 5.72
N LYS A 27 13.32 0.99 6.74
CA LYS A 27 13.34 0.54 8.15
C LYS A 27 12.02 -0.11 8.57
N THR A 28 10.90 0.52 8.20
CA THR A 28 9.56 0.06 8.60
C THR A 28 8.85 -0.75 7.53
N GLY A 29 9.19 -0.52 6.25
CA GLY A 29 8.47 -1.01 5.08
C GLY A 29 7.20 -0.23 4.73
N LEU A 30 6.84 0.80 5.53
CA LEU A 30 5.72 1.69 5.26
C LEU A 30 6.06 2.70 4.17
N LEU A 31 5.03 3.30 3.57
CA LEU A 31 5.21 4.33 2.55
C LEU A 31 4.89 5.70 3.15
N TYR A 32 5.79 6.65 2.96
CA TYR A 32 5.50 8.06 3.20
C TYR A 32 4.33 8.52 2.33
N HIS A 33 3.53 9.46 2.83
CA HIS A 33 2.36 9.95 2.10
C HIS A 33 2.75 10.73 0.83
N GLY A 34 3.72 11.63 0.93
CA GLY A 34 4.14 12.49 -0.18
C GLY A 34 5.64 12.43 -0.45
N TYR A 35 5.99 12.69 -1.70
CA TYR A 35 7.36 12.91 -2.18
C TYR A 35 7.38 14.13 -3.08
N ASP A 36 8.32 15.03 -2.82
CA ASP A 36 8.61 16.20 -3.64
C ASP A 36 10.05 16.10 -4.14
N GLU A 37 10.20 15.88 -5.45
CA GLU A 37 11.51 15.77 -6.10
C GLU A 37 12.31 17.07 -6.03
N SER A 38 11.63 18.22 -6.09
CA SER A 38 12.26 19.55 -5.96
C SER A 38 12.67 19.87 -4.52
N ARG A 39 12.00 19.23 -3.55
CA ARG A 39 12.16 19.43 -2.10
C ARG A 39 11.85 20.86 -1.63
N GLU A 40 11.11 21.62 -2.44
CA GLU A 40 10.72 23.00 -2.15
C GLU A 40 9.61 23.06 -1.10
N GLN A 41 8.72 22.07 -1.08
CA GLN A 41 7.61 22.02 -0.14
C GLN A 41 8.09 22.06 1.32
N LYS A 42 7.34 22.76 2.17
CA LYS A 42 7.68 22.92 3.61
C LYS A 42 7.71 21.60 4.37
N TRP A 43 6.88 20.65 3.96
CA TRP A 43 6.79 19.32 4.57
C TRP A 43 7.86 18.35 4.06
N ALA A 44 8.52 18.67 2.95
CA ALA A 44 9.47 17.77 2.30
C ALA A 44 10.80 17.74 3.07
N ASN A 45 11.25 16.53 3.38
CA ASN A 45 12.59 16.31 3.89
C ASN A 45 13.62 16.86 2.88
N LYS A 46 14.57 17.68 3.34
CA LYS A 46 15.53 18.36 2.44
C LYS A 46 16.56 17.43 1.80
N THR A 47 16.72 16.22 2.33
CA THR A 47 17.59 15.18 1.77
C THR A 47 16.81 14.20 0.91
N THR A 48 15.62 13.76 1.34
CA THR A 48 14.91 12.66 0.69
C THR A 48 13.66 13.09 -0.09
N GLY A 49 13.19 14.32 0.05
CA GLY A 49 11.93 14.79 -0.55
C GLY A 49 10.66 14.22 0.09
N GLN A 50 10.78 13.29 1.04
CA GLN A 50 9.65 12.59 1.64
C GLN A 50 8.93 13.43 2.70
N SER A 51 7.61 13.23 2.81
CA SER A 51 6.78 13.74 3.90
C SER A 51 7.13 13.08 5.25
N PRO A 52 6.69 13.61 6.40
CA PRO A 52 7.16 13.13 7.71
C PRO A 52 6.43 11.90 8.27
N ASN A 53 5.25 11.54 7.75
CA ASN A 53 4.38 10.53 8.38
C ASN A 53 3.89 9.46 7.38
N PHE A 54 3.54 8.30 7.93
CA PHE A 54 2.88 7.19 7.24
C PHE A 54 1.38 7.29 7.46
N TRP A 55 0.69 7.98 6.54
CA TRP A 55 -0.76 8.12 6.61
C TRP A 55 -1.43 6.88 6.04
N ASP A 56 -2.27 6.25 6.85
CA ASP A 56 -2.90 4.97 6.57
C ASP A 56 -3.64 4.96 5.21
N ARG A 57 -4.49 5.95 4.93
CA ARG A 57 -5.23 6.01 3.66
C ARG A 57 -4.32 6.27 2.46
N GLY A 58 -3.20 6.96 2.64
CA GLY A 58 -2.18 7.09 1.59
C GLY A 58 -1.63 5.72 1.18
N ILE A 59 -1.29 4.89 2.16
CA ILE A 59 -0.86 3.50 1.93
C ILE A 59 -2.03 2.65 1.42
N GLY A 60 -3.24 2.89 1.89
CA GLY A 60 -4.46 2.18 1.50
C GLY A 60 -4.73 2.34 0.00
N TRP A 61 -4.62 3.55 -0.54
CA TRP A 61 -4.81 3.79 -1.98
C TRP A 61 -3.81 3.00 -2.81
N TYR A 62 -2.55 3.00 -2.38
CA TYR A 62 -1.51 2.24 -3.03
C TYR A 62 -1.79 0.73 -3.00
N ALA A 63 -2.21 0.20 -1.84
CA ALA A 63 -2.54 -1.21 -1.69
C ALA A 63 -3.71 -1.66 -2.58
N MET A 64 -4.79 -0.87 -2.67
CA MET A 64 -5.90 -1.16 -3.57
C MET A 64 -5.47 -1.07 -5.04
N ALA A 65 -4.73 -0.03 -5.40
CA ALA A 65 -4.23 0.17 -6.75
C ALA A 65 -3.36 -1.02 -7.21
N LEU A 66 -2.49 -1.55 -6.35
CA LEU A 66 -1.66 -2.72 -6.66
C LEU A 66 -2.48 -3.96 -7.02
N VAL A 67 -3.57 -4.25 -6.29
CA VAL A 67 -4.39 -5.45 -6.57
C VAL A 67 -5.38 -5.23 -7.71
N ASP A 68 -5.79 -3.99 -7.97
CA ASP A 68 -6.77 -3.64 -9.00
C ASP A 68 -6.14 -3.48 -10.38
N VAL A 69 -4.95 -2.91 -10.48
CA VAL A 69 -4.24 -2.77 -11.76
C VAL A 69 -3.97 -4.13 -12.42
N LEU A 70 -3.80 -5.18 -11.61
CA LEU A 70 -3.58 -6.54 -12.06
C LEU A 70 -4.76 -7.16 -12.82
N ASP A 71 -5.97 -6.60 -12.69
CA ASP A 71 -7.14 -7.04 -13.48
C ASP A 71 -7.08 -6.52 -14.93
N TYR A 72 -6.29 -5.47 -15.17
CA TYR A 72 -6.13 -4.84 -16.49
C TYR A 72 -4.81 -5.22 -17.19
N LEU A 73 -3.84 -5.73 -16.44
CA LEU A 73 -2.56 -6.22 -16.97
C LEU A 73 -2.69 -7.67 -17.46
N PRO A 74 -2.46 -7.94 -18.77
CA PRO A 74 -2.45 -9.30 -19.29
C PRO A 74 -1.44 -10.18 -18.55
N ALA A 75 -1.74 -11.48 -18.41
CA ALA A 75 -0.90 -12.42 -17.67
C ALA A 75 0.57 -12.49 -18.15
N GLY A 76 0.81 -12.23 -19.43
CA GLY A 76 2.15 -12.19 -20.05
C GLY A 76 2.84 -10.82 -20.04
N ASN A 77 2.23 -9.78 -19.44
CA ASN A 77 2.88 -8.47 -19.34
C ASN A 77 4.09 -8.55 -18.36
N PRO A 78 5.27 -8.04 -18.75
CA PRO A 78 6.49 -8.16 -17.95
C PRO A 78 6.40 -7.47 -16.58
N HIS A 79 5.64 -6.38 -16.47
CA HIS A 79 5.49 -5.60 -15.24
C HIS A 79 4.53 -6.23 -14.23
N ARG A 80 3.74 -7.24 -14.64
CA ARG A 80 2.78 -7.91 -13.75
C ARG A 80 3.47 -8.56 -12.56
N ALA A 81 4.65 -9.15 -12.77
CA ALA A 81 5.44 -9.78 -11.71
C ALA A 81 5.98 -8.75 -10.69
N GLU A 82 6.33 -7.55 -11.16
CA GLU A 82 6.83 -6.46 -10.31
C GLU A 82 5.72 -5.96 -9.36
N LEU A 83 4.53 -5.72 -9.89
CA LEU A 83 3.38 -5.28 -9.08
C LEU A 83 2.93 -6.34 -8.07
N ILE A 84 3.00 -7.63 -8.43
CA ILE A 84 2.76 -8.73 -7.48
C ILE A 84 3.81 -8.72 -6.37
N LYS A 85 5.07 -8.49 -6.71
CA LYS A 85 6.16 -8.39 -5.72
C LYS A 85 5.93 -7.22 -4.76
N ASP A 86 5.42 -6.09 -5.25
CA ASP A 86 5.15 -4.91 -4.42
C ASP A 86 4.03 -5.19 -3.40
N ILE A 87 2.92 -5.83 -3.80
CA ILE A 87 1.88 -6.22 -2.82
C ILE A 87 2.37 -7.31 -1.87
N GLN A 88 3.22 -8.24 -2.32
CA GLN A 88 3.85 -9.25 -1.47
C GLN A 88 4.83 -8.64 -0.45
N ARG A 89 5.48 -7.52 -0.79
CA ARG A 89 6.30 -6.73 0.13
C ARG A 89 5.42 -5.99 1.14
N LEU A 90 4.31 -5.39 0.70
CA LEU A 90 3.46 -4.56 1.55
C LEU A 90 2.58 -5.39 2.51
N ALA A 91 2.05 -6.53 2.09
CA ALA A 91 1.18 -7.37 2.92
C ALA A 91 1.75 -7.75 4.31
N PRO A 92 3.01 -8.21 4.46
CA PRO A 92 3.60 -8.48 5.78
C PRO A 92 3.76 -7.21 6.62
N VAL A 93 3.98 -6.05 5.98
CA VAL A 93 4.05 -4.76 6.68
C VAL A 93 2.68 -4.39 7.23
N LEU A 94 1.60 -4.50 6.43
CA LEU A 94 0.24 -4.26 6.90
C LEU A 94 -0.11 -5.19 8.07
N ALA A 95 0.20 -6.49 7.96
CA ALA A 95 -0.04 -7.44 9.05
C ALA A 95 0.74 -7.10 10.33
N LYS A 96 1.99 -6.62 10.21
CA LYS A 96 2.81 -6.20 11.35
C LYS A 96 2.21 -5.02 12.12
N TYR A 97 1.61 -4.06 11.41
CA TYR A 97 1.06 -2.84 11.99
C TYR A 97 -0.45 -2.93 12.30
N GLN A 98 -1.07 -4.10 12.15
CA GLN A 98 -2.46 -4.33 12.53
C GLN A 98 -2.57 -4.36 14.07
N ASP A 99 -3.52 -3.60 14.63
CA ASP A 99 -3.74 -3.64 16.07
C ASP A 99 -4.22 -5.03 16.50
N ALA A 100 -3.56 -5.58 17.52
CA ALA A 100 -3.83 -6.94 17.95
C ALA A 100 -5.21 -7.10 18.61
N LYS A 101 -5.75 -6.04 19.21
CA LYS A 101 -7.00 -6.04 19.98
C LYS A 101 -8.20 -5.74 19.10
N THR A 102 -8.11 -4.71 18.26
CA THR A 102 -9.22 -4.26 17.41
C THR A 102 -9.19 -4.90 16.03
N GLY A 103 -8.01 -5.27 15.51
CA GLY A 103 -7.87 -5.72 14.12
C GLY A 103 -7.77 -4.60 13.08
N THR A 104 -7.90 -3.34 13.50
CA THR A 104 -7.83 -2.16 12.63
C THR A 104 -6.43 -1.54 12.62
N TRP A 105 -6.25 -0.48 11.83
CA TRP A 105 -5.00 0.27 11.70
C TRP A 105 -5.19 1.72 12.17
N SER A 106 -4.11 2.30 12.68
CA SER A 106 -4.10 3.69 13.16
C SER A 106 -3.93 4.68 12.02
N LEU A 107 -4.55 5.87 12.11
CA LEU A 107 -4.43 6.98 11.14
C LEU A 107 -2.97 7.25 10.76
N VAL A 108 -2.09 7.37 11.76
CA VAL A 108 -0.65 7.48 11.56
C VAL A 108 0.01 6.17 11.96
N MET A 109 0.39 5.36 10.96
CA MET A 109 1.02 4.06 11.17
C MET A 109 2.44 4.23 11.72
N GLY A 110 2.84 3.35 12.64
CA GLY A 110 4.10 3.42 13.39
C GLY A 110 4.10 4.41 14.56
N GLN A 111 2.96 5.03 14.87
CA GLN A 111 2.77 5.93 16.00
C GLN A 111 1.51 5.56 16.81
N GLU A 112 1.22 4.28 16.93
CA GLU A 112 -0.03 3.73 17.50
C GLU A 112 -0.28 4.23 18.93
N THR A 113 0.77 4.45 19.72
CA THR A 113 0.67 4.89 21.12
C THR A 113 0.65 6.41 21.29
N ARG A 114 0.77 7.18 20.21
CA ARG A 114 0.83 8.65 20.27
C ARG A 114 -0.55 9.21 20.66
N LYS A 115 -0.58 10.06 21.69
CA LYS A 115 -1.79 10.78 22.11
C LYS A 115 -2.40 11.52 20.92
N GLY A 116 -3.69 11.27 20.67
CA GLY A 116 -4.46 11.87 19.58
C GLY A 116 -4.47 11.06 18.28
N ASN A 117 -3.68 9.99 18.17
CA ASN A 117 -3.85 9.00 17.12
C ASN A 117 -5.07 8.12 17.41
N TYR A 118 -5.65 7.51 16.38
CA TYR A 118 -6.87 6.71 16.51
C TYR A 118 -6.95 5.65 15.41
N ALA A 119 -7.72 4.60 15.67
CA ALA A 119 -8.05 3.59 14.67
C ALA A 119 -8.94 4.21 13.58
N GLU A 120 -8.50 4.16 12.33
CA GLU A 120 -9.11 4.89 11.22
C GLU A 120 -9.78 3.92 10.24
N ALA A 121 -11.04 4.17 9.95
CA ALA A 121 -11.90 3.18 9.30
C ALA A 121 -11.62 3.02 7.79
N SER A 122 -11.28 4.10 7.10
CA SER A 122 -11.09 4.07 5.65
C SER A 122 -9.80 3.37 5.25
N GLY A 123 -8.65 3.71 5.86
CA GLY A 123 -7.39 3.01 5.61
C GLY A 123 -7.49 1.55 5.99
N SER A 124 -8.11 1.26 7.14
CA SER A 124 -8.39 -0.12 7.57
C SER A 124 -9.23 -0.90 6.54
N SER A 125 -10.30 -0.30 6.02
CA SER A 125 -11.15 -0.92 4.99
C SER A 125 -10.38 -1.20 3.70
N MET A 126 -9.49 -0.29 3.29
CA MET A 126 -8.66 -0.43 2.10
C MET A 126 -7.61 -1.54 2.25
N PHE A 127 -7.02 -1.68 3.44
CA PHE A 127 -6.13 -2.79 3.76
C PHE A 127 -6.85 -4.13 3.77
N VAL A 128 -8.05 -4.19 4.38
CA VAL A 128 -8.92 -5.37 4.34
C VAL A 128 -9.21 -5.77 2.90
N TYR A 129 -9.62 -4.82 2.06
CA TYR A 129 -9.89 -5.06 0.65
C TYR A 129 -8.66 -5.62 -0.09
N ALA A 130 -7.51 -4.94 0.02
CA ALA A 130 -6.31 -5.33 -0.70
C ALA A 130 -5.78 -6.70 -0.26
N LEU A 131 -5.78 -6.99 1.05
CA LEU A 131 -5.35 -8.29 1.58
C LEU A 131 -6.32 -9.41 1.20
N ALA A 132 -7.63 -9.17 1.27
CA ALA A 132 -8.65 -10.15 0.88
C ALA A 132 -8.60 -10.46 -0.62
N LYS A 133 -8.54 -9.42 -1.47
CA LYS A 133 -8.42 -9.59 -2.92
C LYS A 133 -7.10 -10.26 -3.30
N GLY A 134 -5.98 -9.80 -2.74
CA GLY A 134 -4.67 -10.39 -2.99
C GLY A 134 -4.60 -11.88 -2.64
N ALA A 135 -5.17 -12.29 -1.51
CA ALA A 135 -5.25 -13.71 -1.14
C ALA A 135 -6.21 -14.51 -2.04
N ARG A 136 -7.39 -13.96 -2.37
CA ARG A 136 -8.39 -14.59 -3.26
C ARG A 136 -7.85 -14.81 -4.67
N MET A 137 -7.09 -13.85 -5.19
CA MET A 137 -6.51 -13.91 -6.55
C MET A 137 -5.18 -14.68 -6.61
N GLY A 138 -4.68 -15.16 -5.47
CA GLY A 138 -3.43 -15.92 -5.40
C GLY A 138 -2.15 -15.07 -5.54
N TYR A 139 -2.25 -13.75 -5.39
CA TYR A 139 -1.08 -12.85 -5.36
C TYR A 139 -0.36 -12.92 -4.02
N LEU A 140 -1.11 -13.21 -2.96
CA LEU A 140 -0.65 -13.33 -1.59
C LEU A 140 -0.87 -14.74 -1.05
N ASP A 141 -0.03 -15.13 -0.09
CA ASP A 141 -0.25 -16.36 0.69
C ASP A 141 -1.63 -16.33 1.37
N LYS A 142 -2.29 -17.50 1.45
CA LYS A 142 -3.64 -17.63 2.02
C LYS A 142 -3.74 -17.13 3.47
N LYS A 143 -2.64 -17.10 4.22
CA LYS A 143 -2.61 -16.55 5.60
C LYS A 143 -3.08 -15.09 5.67
N TYR A 144 -2.90 -14.30 4.61
CA TYR A 144 -3.33 -12.90 4.60
C TYR A 144 -4.85 -12.74 4.53
N ALA A 145 -5.60 -13.79 4.14
CA ALA A 145 -7.05 -13.81 4.29
C ALA A 145 -7.48 -13.75 5.76
N ALA A 146 -6.71 -14.34 6.68
CA ALA A 146 -6.99 -14.26 8.11
C ALA A 146 -6.73 -12.84 8.66
N VAL A 147 -5.69 -12.16 8.17
CA VAL A 147 -5.40 -10.75 8.50
C VAL A 147 -6.53 -9.85 8.02
N ALA A 148 -6.99 -10.04 6.78
CA ALA A 148 -8.13 -9.32 6.23
C ALA A 148 -9.42 -9.57 7.01
N LYS A 149 -9.72 -10.83 7.33
CA LYS A 149 -10.89 -11.21 8.12
C LYS A 149 -10.90 -10.54 9.50
N LYS A 150 -9.75 -10.53 10.19
CA LYS A 150 -9.61 -9.85 11.48
C LYS A 150 -9.88 -8.34 11.36
N GLY A 151 -9.39 -7.71 10.30
CA GLY A 151 -9.66 -6.28 10.05
C GLY A 151 -11.11 -6.00 9.73
N TYR A 152 -11.77 -6.89 8.97
CA TYR A 152 -13.20 -6.80 8.69
C TYR A 152 -14.06 -6.94 9.95
N GLU A 153 -13.71 -7.87 10.85
CA GLU A 153 -14.42 -8.07 12.13
C GLU A 153 -14.17 -6.93 13.14
N GLY A 154 -13.13 -6.13 12.91
CA GLY A 154 -12.77 -4.98 13.73
C GLY A 154 -13.42 -3.65 13.31
N LEU A 155 -14.03 -3.61 12.12
CA LEU A 155 -14.75 -2.47 11.56
C LEU A 155 -16.23 -2.53 11.92
#